data_AF-A0AAD1W4U2-F1
#
_entry.id   AF-A0AAD1W4U2-F1
#
_cell.length_a   1.000
_cell.length_b   1.000
_cell.length_c   1.000
_cell.angle_alpha   90.00
_cell.angle_beta   90.00
_cell.angle_gamma   90.00
#
_symmetry.space_group_name_H-M   'P 1'
#
loop_
_entity.id
_entity.type
_entity.pdbx_description
1 polymer ?
#
loop_
_entity_poly.entity_id
_entity_poly.type
_entity_poly.pdbx_seq_one_letter_code
_entity_poly.pdbx_strand_id
1 'polypeptide(L)'
;MPGEKAKDAGLTLPEEMKRAMFECLDRFHHELEIRSQEIEKILSMFAVIQPSSLVVATEKDIRNYTPKLTEIFDEFSNEDIFREIERLRRHLDAAKISVEEAKKWTALQFLEFIVKWDYCESLPNLSLCLRFFLTLCVSIASCERSFSKLKLIKNSFAQP
;
A
#
# COMPACT_ATOMS: atom_id res chain seq x y z
N MET A 1 32.64 -28.45 25.68
CA MET A 1 31.95 -29.73 25.91
C MET A 1 31.42 -30.24 24.58
N PRO A 2 31.59 -31.54 24.28
CA PRO A 2 31.19 -32.14 23.01
C PRO A 2 29.67 -32.24 22.87
N GLY A 3 29.18 -31.73 21.73
CA GLY A 3 27.85 -31.90 21.13
C GLY A 3 26.75 -32.60 21.93
N GLU A 4 26.00 -31.83 22.73
CA GLU A 4 24.64 -32.22 23.10
C GLU A 4 23.79 -32.29 21.83
N LYS A 5 23.62 -33.50 21.30
CA LYS A 5 22.56 -33.78 20.32
C LYS A 5 21.25 -33.65 21.07
N ALA A 6 20.45 -32.66 20.69
CA ALA A 6 19.08 -32.51 21.18
C ALA A 6 18.36 -33.86 21.04
N LYS A 7 17.89 -34.42 22.16
CA LYS A 7 17.06 -35.62 22.16
C LYS A 7 15.79 -35.30 21.39
N ASP A 8 15.46 -36.16 20.44
CA ASP A 8 14.19 -36.13 19.74
C ASP A 8 13.05 -36.07 20.76
N ALA A 9 12.07 -35.19 20.53
CA ALA A 9 11.10 -34.79 21.55
C ALA A 9 10.13 -35.93 21.97
N GLY A 10 10.25 -37.11 21.34
CA GLY A 10 9.43 -38.28 21.65
C GLY A 10 7.96 -38.08 21.28
N LEU A 11 7.68 -37.22 20.30
CA LEU A 11 6.33 -36.95 19.83
C LEU A 11 5.83 -38.12 19.00
N THR A 12 4.57 -38.48 19.20
CA THR A 12 3.87 -39.42 18.33
C THR A 12 3.60 -38.76 16.96
N LEU A 13 3.44 -39.55 15.90
CA LEU A 13 3.14 -39.04 14.54
C LEU A 13 1.98 -38.00 14.52
N PRO A 14 0.86 -38.19 15.26
CA PRO A 14 -0.19 -37.17 15.33
C PRO A 14 0.24 -35.87 16.01
N GLU A 15 1.08 -35.94 17.03
CA GLU A 15 1.60 -34.77 17.74
C GLU A 15 2.60 -34.00 16.90
N GLU A 16 3.43 -34.70 16.11
CA GLU A 16 4.30 -34.06 15.11
C GLU A 16 3.48 -33.38 14.02
N MET A 17 2.45 -34.03 13.47
CA MET A 17 1.55 -33.42 12.50
C MET A 17 0.87 -32.17 13.06
N LYS A 18 0.40 -32.24 14.32
CA LYS A 18 -0.24 -31.10 15.00
C LYS A 18 0.74 -29.96 15.25
N ARG A 19 1.98 -30.27 15.66
CA ARG A 19 3.05 -29.28 15.82
C ARG A 19 3.37 -28.60 14.49
N ALA A 20 3.54 -29.37 13.41
CA ALA A 20 3.81 -28.82 12.08
C ALA A 20 2.66 -27.93 11.58
N MET A 21 1.41 -28.30 11.88
CA MET A 21 0.25 -27.46 11.58
C MET A 21 0.29 -26.14 12.36
N PHE A 22 0.57 -26.17 13.67
CA PHE A 22 0.68 -24.94 14.45
C PHE A 22 1.83 -24.05 13.98
N GLU A 23 2.99 -24.63 13.65
CA GLU A 23 4.11 -23.87 13.08
C GLU A 23 3.72 -23.18 11.77
N CYS A 24 2.90 -23.85 10.94
CA CYS A 24 2.37 -23.27 9.70
C CYS A 24 1.41 -22.10 9.97
N LEU A 25 0.51 -22.25 10.95
CA LEU A 25 -0.42 -21.19 11.34
C LEU A 25 0.30 -19.98 11.95
N ASP A 26 1.29 -20.21 12.80
CA ASP A 26 2.10 -19.15 13.41
C ASP A 26 2.87 -18.37 12.34
N ARG A 27 3.46 -19.08 11.37
CA ARG A 27 4.14 -18.45 10.23
C ARG A 27 3.17 -17.63 9.39
N PHE A 28 1.99 -18.18 9.08
CA PHE A 28 0.97 -17.46 8.33
C PHE A 28 0.51 -16.19 9.05
N HIS A 29 0.26 -16.29 10.36
CA HIS A 29 -0.10 -15.15 11.20
C HIS A 29 1.00 -14.08 11.19
N HIS A 30 2.26 -14.48 11.38
CA HIS A 30 3.39 -13.56 11.38
C HIS A 30 3.58 -12.87 10.02
N GLU A 31 3.46 -13.61 8.93
CA GLU A 31 3.55 -13.04 7.58
C GLU A 31 2.39 -12.07 7.28
N LEU A 32 1.16 -12.37 7.73
CA LEU A 32 0.03 -11.45 7.60
C LEU A 32 0.24 -10.18 8.42
N GLU A 33 0.73 -10.31 9.65
CA GLU A 33 1.01 -9.18 10.53
C GLU A 33 2.04 -8.24 9.89
N ILE A 34 3.17 -8.80 9.40
CA ILE A 34 4.18 -8.01 8.68
C ILE A 34 3.56 -7.31 7.47
N ARG A 35 2.77 -8.02 6.66
CA ARG A 35 2.10 -7.40 5.49
C ARG A 35 1.16 -6.27 5.89
N SER A 36 0.38 -6.44 6.95
CA SER A 36 -0.51 -5.40 7.45
C SER A 36 0.27 -4.14 7.83
N GLN A 37 1.36 -4.29 8.57
CA GLN A 37 2.23 -3.19 8.99
C GLN A 37 2.86 -2.46 7.78
N GLU A 38 3.30 -3.19 6.76
CA GLU A 38 3.83 -2.57 5.54
C GLU A 38 2.74 -1.84 4.73
N ILE A 39 1.53 -2.39 4.66
CA ILE A 39 0.39 -1.71 4.03
C ILE A 39 0.04 -0.43 4.77
N GLU A 40 0.02 -0.45 6.11
CA GLU A 40 -0.22 0.74 6.94
C GLU A 40 0.85 1.82 6.71
N LYS A 41 2.13 1.44 6.56
CA LYS A 41 3.20 2.38 6.22
C LYS A 41 2.93 3.05 4.87
N ILE A 42 2.55 2.29 3.84
CA ILE A 42 2.20 2.82 2.52
C ILE A 42 0.99 3.77 2.64
N LEU A 43 -0.06 3.39 3.36
CA LEU A 43 -1.23 4.25 3.58
C LEU A 43 -0.84 5.56 4.29
N SER A 44 0.07 5.50 5.25
CA SER A 44 0.56 6.67 5.97
C SER A 44 1.41 7.60 5.11
N MET A 45 2.14 7.04 4.14
CA MET A 45 2.96 7.78 3.17
C MET A 45 2.07 8.52 2.17
N PHE A 46 1.01 7.85 1.71
CA PHE A 46 0.02 8.40 0.77
C PHE A 46 -1.20 9.02 1.48
N ALA A 47 -1.04 9.47 2.73
CA ALA A 47 -2.13 10.06 3.51
C ALA A 47 -2.73 11.31 2.83
N VAL A 48 -1.94 12.04 2.05
CA VAL A 48 -2.35 13.28 1.37
C VAL A 48 -3.37 13.04 0.24
N ILE A 49 -3.36 11.86 -0.38
CA ILE A 49 -4.32 11.49 -1.44
C ILE A 49 -5.54 10.72 -0.92
N GLN A 50 -5.67 10.56 0.39
CA GLN A 50 -6.87 9.95 0.97
C GLN A 50 -8.09 10.86 0.73
N PRO A 51 -9.30 10.31 0.56
CA PRO A 51 -10.49 11.10 0.24
C PRO A 51 -10.78 12.21 1.25
N SER A 52 -10.58 11.93 2.54
CA SER A 52 -10.69 12.94 3.61
C SER A 52 -9.71 14.10 3.42
N SER A 53 -8.48 13.80 3.01
CA SER A 53 -7.42 14.78 2.75
C SER A 53 -7.72 15.64 1.51
N LEU A 54 -8.09 14.99 0.41
CA LEU A 54 -8.38 15.68 -0.85
C LEU A 54 -9.57 16.63 -0.73
N VAL A 55 -10.59 16.26 0.04
CA VAL A 55 -11.87 16.99 0.07
C VAL A 55 -11.99 17.94 1.26
N VAL A 56 -11.54 17.55 2.46
CA VAL A 56 -11.87 18.26 3.72
C VAL A 56 -10.66 18.80 4.47
N ALA A 57 -9.48 18.18 4.33
CA ALA A 57 -8.33 18.57 5.14
C ALA A 57 -8.00 20.06 5.06
N THR A 58 -7.62 20.63 6.20
CA THR A 58 -7.16 22.01 6.26
C THR A 58 -5.74 22.11 5.71
N GLU A 59 -5.30 23.34 5.42
CA GLU A 59 -3.92 23.58 5.00
C GLU A 59 -2.91 23.01 6.01
N LYS A 60 -3.17 23.16 7.32
CA LYS A 60 -2.32 22.61 8.37
C LYS A 60 -2.21 21.09 8.28
N ASP A 61 -3.32 20.41 8.01
CA ASP A 61 -3.35 18.96 7.90
C ASP A 61 -2.57 18.48 6.66
N ILE A 62 -2.78 19.13 5.51
CA ILE A 62 -2.06 18.80 4.27
C ILE A 62 -0.55 18.98 4.49
N ARG A 63 -0.13 20.09 5.10
CA ARG A 63 1.29 20.35 5.43
C ARG A 63 1.91 19.30 6.36
N ASN A 64 1.11 18.59 7.16
CA ASN A 64 1.60 17.51 8.01
C ASN A 64 1.73 16.17 7.27
N TYR A 65 0.97 15.95 6.19
CA TYR A 65 0.96 14.68 5.46
C TYR A 65 1.96 14.63 4.31
N THR A 66 2.14 15.74 3.60
CA THR A 66 2.96 15.79 2.40
C THR A 66 4.47 15.52 2.62
N PRO A 67 5.10 15.88 3.76
CA PRO A 67 6.54 15.64 3.98
C PRO A 67 6.97 14.17 3.81
N LYS A 68 6.16 13.22 4.31
CA LYS A 68 6.45 11.78 4.21
C LYS A 68 6.52 11.29 2.77
N LEU A 69 5.70 11.88 1.91
CA LEU A 69 5.68 11.57 0.49
C LEU A 69 6.92 12.18 -0.19
N THR A 70 7.21 13.46 0.08
CA THR A 70 8.33 14.17 -0.55
C THR A 70 9.71 13.68 -0.10
N GLU A 71 9.80 13.05 1.07
CA GLU A 71 11.05 12.43 1.56
C GLU A 71 11.43 11.19 0.72
N ILE A 72 10.44 10.47 0.21
CA ILE A 72 10.63 9.23 -0.54
C ILE A 72 10.64 9.49 -2.05
N PHE A 73 9.85 10.46 -2.49
CA PHE A 73 9.69 10.85 -3.89
C PHE A 73 10.05 12.33 -4.02
N ASP A 74 11.29 12.60 -4.42
CA ASP A 74 11.84 13.94 -4.64
C ASP A 74 11.19 14.69 -5.80
N GLU A 75 10.47 13.95 -6.67
CA GLU A 75 9.63 14.48 -7.75
C GLU A 75 8.50 15.40 -7.26
N PHE A 76 8.08 15.27 -5.98
CA PHE A 76 6.95 16.03 -5.44
C PHE A 76 7.38 17.25 -4.65
N SER A 77 6.63 18.34 -4.83
CA SER A 77 6.73 19.57 -4.07
C SER A 77 5.52 19.73 -3.14
N ASN A 78 5.79 20.01 -1.87
CA ASN A 78 4.75 20.20 -0.84
C ASN A 78 3.76 21.31 -1.22
N GLU A 79 4.27 22.42 -1.77
CA GLU A 79 3.46 23.57 -2.18
C GLU A 79 2.63 23.29 -3.43
N ASP A 80 3.18 22.54 -4.38
CA ASP A 80 2.45 22.22 -5.62
C ASP A 80 1.32 21.24 -5.35
N ILE A 81 1.54 20.21 -4.52
CA ILE A 81 0.48 19.31 -4.06
C ILE A 81 -0.63 20.09 -3.35
N PHE A 82 -0.27 21.01 -2.46
CA PHE A 82 -1.25 21.83 -1.75
C PHE A 82 -2.12 22.64 -2.72
N ARG A 83 -1.50 23.36 -3.67
CA ARG A 83 -2.20 24.16 -4.68
C ARG A 83 -3.08 23.31 -5.59
N GLU A 84 -2.61 22.11 -5.93
CA GLU A 84 -3.39 21.17 -6.73
C GLU A 84 -4.60 20.62 -5.97
N ILE A 85 -4.51 20.38 -4.66
CA ILE A 85 -5.68 19.99 -3.85
C ILE A 85 -6.74 21.10 -3.87
N GLU A 86 -6.34 22.36 -3.75
CA GLU A 86 -7.29 23.49 -3.86
C GLU A 86 -7.91 23.60 -5.26
N ARG A 87 -7.15 23.29 -6.32
CA ARG A 87 -7.68 23.22 -7.69
C ARG A 87 -8.65 22.05 -7.85
N LEU A 88 -8.32 20.87 -7.31
CA LEU A 88 -9.18 19.70 -7.34
C LEU A 88 -10.54 20.00 -6.68
N ARG A 89 -10.54 20.66 -5.51
CA ARG A 89 -11.78 21.07 -4.83
C ARG A 89 -12.63 21.98 -5.70
N ARG A 90 -12.02 22.98 -6.35
CA ARG A 90 -12.73 23.85 -7.31
C ARG A 90 -13.28 23.09 -8.51
N HIS A 91 -12.55 22.09 -9.01
CA HIS A 91 -13.02 21.24 -10.11
C HIS A 91 -14.21 20.37 -9.70
N LEU A 92 -14.20 19.82 -8.48
CA LEU A 92 -15.32 19.07 -7.91
C LEU A 92 -16.57 19.97 -7.77
N ASP A 93 -16.39 21.19 -7.26
CA ASP A 93 -17.47 22.18 -7.12
C ASP A 93 -18.05 22.54 -8.50
N ALA A 94 -17.19 22.78 -9.50
CA ALA A 94 -17.61 23.09 -10.87
C ALA A 94 -18.38 21.93 -11.53
N ALA A 95 -18.00 20.70 -11.22
CA ALA A 95 -18.71 19.48 -11.65
C ALA A 95 -19.97 19.17 -10.82
N LYS A 96 -20.30 20.02 -9.83
CA LYS A 96 -21.45 19.86 -8.91
C LYS A 96 -21.39 18.57 -8.09
N ILE A 97 -20.19 18.09 -7.79
CA ILE A 97 -19.98 16.92 -6.93
C ILE A 97 -19.95 17.40 -5.48
N SER A 98 -20.80 16.81 -4.64
CA SER A 98 -20.83 17.17 -3.23
C SER A 98 -19.63 16.63 -2.46
N VAL A 99 -19.22 17.34 -1.40
CA VAL A 99 -18.17 16.87 -0.48
C VAL A 99 -18.48 15.49 0.11
N GLU A 100 -19.74 15.22 0.45
CA GLU A 100 -20.15 13.93 1.03
C GLU A 100 -20.14 12.78 0.02
N GLU A 101 -20.30 13.08 -1.26
CA GLU A 101 -20.11 12.13 -2.34
C GLU A 101 -18.62 11.85 -2.55
N ALA A 102 -17.81 12.91 -2.71
CA ALA A 102 -16.38 12.79 -2.98
C ALA A 102 -15.61 12.09 -1.83
N LYS A 103 -16.04 12.25 -0.57
CA LYS A 103 -15.46 11.52 0.58
C LYS A 103 -15.57 9.99 0.44
N LYS A 104 -16.57 9.49 -0.28
CA LYS A 104 -16.81 8.05 -0.48
C LYS A 104 -16.04 7.51 -1.68
N TRP A 105 -15.39 8.37 -2.44
CA TRP A 105 -14.64 7.96 -3.62
C TRP A 105 -13.36 7.24 -3.23
N THR A 106 -12.97 6.28 -4.05
CA THR A 106 -11.66 5.64 -4.01
C THR A 106 -10.62 6.50 -4.71
N ALA A 107 -9.32 6.25 -4.45
CA ALA A 107 -8.22 6.88 -5.19
C ALA A 107 -8.36 6.67 -6.72
N LEU A 108 -8.88 5.52 -7.15
CA LEU A 108 -9.16 5.23 -8.55
C LEU A 108 -10.23 6.18 -9.11
N GLN A 109 -11.33 6.40 -8.39
CA GLN A 109 -12.40 7.29 -8.83
C GLN A 109 -11.94 8.75 -8.93
N PHE A 110 -11.06 9.20 -8.03
CA PHE A 110 -10.42 10.51 -8.17
C PHE A 110 -9.56 10.60 -9.44
N LEU A 111 -8.75 9.56 -9.72
CA LEU A 111 -7.94 9.54 -10.94
C LEU A 111 -8.80 9.49 -12.19
N GLU A 112 -9.86 8.69 -12.21
CA GLU A 112 -10.83 8.62 -13.31
C GLU A 112 -11.51 9.96 -13.53
N PHE A 113 -11.89 10.67 -12.46
CA PHE A 113 -12.43 12.03 -12.56
C PHE A 113 -11.42 12.98 -13.23
N ILE A 114 -10.17 13.01 -12.76
CA ILE A 114 -9.13 13.87 -13.31
C ILE A 114 -8.91 13.59 -14.81
N VAL A 115 -8.85 12.31 -15.20
CA VAL A 115 -8.64 11.90 -16.59
C VAL A 115 -9.86 12.21 -17.46
N LYS A 116 -11.07 11.91 -16.97
CA LYS A 116 -12.32 12.10 -17.72
C LYS A 116 -12.58 13.56 -18.09
N TRP A 117 -12.17 14.48 -17.21
CA TRP A 117 -12.36 15.93 -17.39
C TRP A 117 -11.11 16.66 -17.90
N ASP A 118 -10.07 15.91 -18.30
CA ASP A 118 -8.81 16.44 -18.83
C ASP A 118 -8.07 17.42 -17.88
N TYR A 119 -8.10 17.11 -16.58
CA TYR A 119 -7.44 17.92 -15.55
C TYR A 119 -5.98 17.53 -15.29
N CYS A 120 -5.42 16.58 -16.03
CA CYS A 120 -4.05 16.06 -15.86
C CYS A 120 -3.00 17.18 -15.86
N GLU A 121 -3.08 18.15 -16.79
CA GLU A 121 -2.16 19.28 -16.86
C GLU A 121 -2.35 20.29 -15.72
N SER A 122 -3.55 20.36 -15.15
CA SER A 122 -3.86 21.27 -14.04
C SER A 122 -3.52 20.68 -12.66
N LEU A 123 -3.48 19.35 -12.58
CA LEU A 123 -3.23 18.53 -11.40
C LEU A 123 -2.13 17.46 -11.64
N PRO A 124 -0.94 17.84 -12.16
CA PRO A 124 0.07 16.86 -12.57
C PRO A 124 0.64 16.06 -11.38
N ASN A 125 0.92 16.70 -10.24
CA ASN A 125 1.48 16.04 -9.07
C ASN A 125 0.47 15.09 -8.43
N LEU A 126 -0.80 15.51 -8.28
CA LEU A 126 -1.86 14.65 -7.76
C LEU A 126 -2.15 13.47 -8.69
N SER A 127 -2.17 13.70 -10.01
CA SER A 127 -2.33 12.63 -11.00
C SER A 127 -1.23 11.59 -10.85
N LEU A 128 0.01 12.03 -10.71
CA LEU A 128 1.17 11.16 -10.54
C LEU A 128 1.13 10.43 -9.19
N CYS A 129 0.83 11.12 -8.09
CA CYS A 129 0.65 10.52 -6.76
C CYS A 129 -0.38 9.40 -6.76
N LEU A 130 -1.57 9.66 -7.34
CA LEU A 130 -2.64 8.68 -7.43
C LEU A 130 -2.21 7.46 -8.25
N ARG A 131 -1.49 7.66 -9.36
CA ARG A 131 -0.94 6.57 -10.18
C ARG A 131 0.11 5.76 -9.41
N PHE A 132 1.02 6.40 -8.68
CA PHE A 132 2.00 5.71 -7.85
C PHE A 132 1.32 4.84 -6.80
N PHE A 133 0.37 5.40 -6.06
CA PHE A 133 -0.39 4.63 -5.07
C PHE A 133 -1.10 3.41 -5.66
N LEU A 134 -1.80 3.58 -6.79
CA LEU A 134 -2.54 2.49 -7.44
C LEU A 134 -1.61 1.44 -8.05
N THR A 135 -0.43 1.82 -8.52
CA THR A 135 0.54 0.88 -9.15
C THR A 135 1.44 0.17 -8.14
N LEU A 136 1.68 0.76 -6.96
CA LEU A 136 2.40 0.12 -5.87
C LEU A 136 1.69 -1.15 -5.39
N CYS A 137 0.38 -1.08 -5.16
CA CYS A 137 -0.42 -2.24 -4.76
C CYS A 137 -0.37 -3.37 -5.79
N VAL A 138 -0.42 -3.04 -7.09
CA VAL A 138 -0.36 -4.02 -8.19
C VAL A 138 1.04 -4.65 -8.28
N SER A 139 2.09 -3.84 -8.10
CA SER A 139 3.48 -4.32 -8.13
C SER A 139 3.75 -5.31 -7.00
N ILE A 140 3.30 -5.02 -5.78
CA ILE A 140 3.47 -5.92 -4.63
C ILE A 140 2.84 -7.30 -4.91
N ALA A 141 1.57 -7.34 -5.33
CA ALA A 141 0.88 -8.59 -5.64
C ALA A 141 1.55 -9.37 -6.80
N SER A 142 2.07 -8.66 -7.80
CA SER A 142 2.78 -9.26 -8.93
C SER A 142 4.12 -9.87 -8.50
N CYS A 143 4.87 -9.16 -7.65
CA CYS A 143 6.13 -9.64 -7.08
C CYS A 143 5.91 -10.92 -6.26
N GLU A 144 4.92 -10.95 -5.37
CA GLU A 144 4.59 -12.15 -4.59
C GLU A 144 4.27 -13.37 -5.45
N ARG A 145 3.48 -13.17 -6.51
CA ARG A 145 3.18 -14.22 -7.49
C ARG A 145 4.43 -14.71 -8.20
N SER A 146 5.32 -13.80 -8.57
CA SER A 146 6.58 -14.12 -9.27
C SER A 146 7.56 -14.87 -8.36
N PHE A 147 7.70 -14.46 -7.10
CA PHE A 147 8.51 -15.18 -6.11
C PHE A 147 7.95 -16.56 -5.79
N SER A 148 6.62 -16.72 -5.75
CA SER A 148 5.99 -18.04 -5.61
C SER A 148 6.39 -18.99 -6.74
N LYS A 149 6.44 -18.49 -7.99
CA LYS A 149 6.92 -19.26 -9.14
C LYS A 149 8.41 -19.60 -9.03
N LEU A 150 9.25 -18.63 -8.66
CA LEU A 150 10.69 -18.86 -8.45
C LEU A 150 10.96 -19.91 -7.37
N LYS A 151 10.16 -19.92 -6.30
CA LYS A 151 10.24 -20.93 -5.24
C LYS A 151 9.94 -22.34 -5.76
N LEU A 152 8.93 -22.50 -6.62
CA LEU A 152 8.62 -23.78 -7.27
C LEU A 152 9.78 -24.27 -8.14
N ILE A 153 10.35 -23.38 -8.96
CA ILE A 153 11.50 -23.68 -9.82
C ILE A 153 12.70 -24.14 -8.96
N LYS A 154 13.05 -23.35 -7.93
CA LYS A 154 14.15 -23.70 -7.01
C LYS A 154 13.95 -25.07 -6.37
N ASN A 155 12.73 -25.36 -5.90
CA ASN A 155 12.43 -26.65 -5.26
C ASN A 155 12.44 -27.82 -6.25
N SER A 156 12.06 -27.60 -7.51
CA SER A 156 12.12 -28.63 -8.55
C SER A 156 13.57 -29.01 -8.93
N PHE A 157 14.51 -28.07 -8.82
CA PHE A 157 15.93 -28.31 -9.03
C PHE A 157 16.67 -28.76 -7.76
N ALA A 158 16.00 -28.76 -6.59
CA ALA A 158 16.58 -29.13 -5.30
C ALA A 158 16.27 -30.58 -4.88
N GLN A 159 15.86 -31.44 -5.80
CA GLN A 159 15.83 -32.89 -5.55
C GLN A 159 17.25 -33.47 -5.61
N PRO A 160 17.58 -34.49 -4.79
CA PRO A 160 18.91 -35.10 -4.69
C PRO A 160 19.39 -35.77 -5.97
#